data_AF-A0A932DFE0-F1
#
_entry.id   AF-A0A932DFE0-F1
#
_cell.length_a   1.000
_cell.length_b   1.000
_cell.length_c   1.000
_cell.angle_alpha   90.00
_cell.angle_beta   90.00
_cell.angle_gamma   90.00
#
_symmetry.space_group_name_H-M   'P 1'
#
loop_
_entity.id
_entity.type
_entity.pdbx_description
1 polymer ?
#
loop_
_entity_poly.entity_id
_entity_poly.type
_entity_poly.pdbx_seq_one_letter_code
_entity_poly.pdbx_strand_id
1 'polypeptide(L)'
;MKMKNTIKARGNHATGVNAMAVRNPNRRPSVYPAGSLGADPMKRDYVRHLVERFNRLKQAEAGLGKGTGSFSFSLIFQDIESAFREQTYFIPAEQFDALVDYLQRRINQTKLGKRNLARGYRNYDSFDEHCFAASERAQAACAGA
;
A
#
# COMPACT_ATOMS: atom_id res chain seq x y z
N MET A 1 22.94 -38.67 0.34
CA MET A 1 23.31 -38.17 1.67
C MET A 1 22.12 -37.45 2.29
N LYS A 2 21.58 -37.95 3.41
CA LYS A 2 20.48 -37.35 4.17
C LYS A 2 21.06 -36.80 5.48
N MET A 3 21.16 -35.49 5.62
CA MET A 3 21.53 -34.85 6.88
C MET A 3 20.27 -34.36 7.57
N LYS A 4 19.95 -34.98 8.71
CA LYS A 4 18.88 -34.57 9.62
C LYS A 4 19.50 -33.58 10.61
N ASN A 5 19.06 -32.32 10.60
CA ASN A 5 19.47 -31.37 11.63
C ASN A 5 18.39 -31.30 12.72
N THR A 6 18.65 -31.93 13.87
CA THR A 6 17.79 -31.94 15.05
C THR A 6 18.14 -30.76 15.95
N ILE A 7 17.22 -29.80 16.13
CA ILE A 7 17.39 -28.70 17.09
C ILE A 7 16.72 -29.12 18.40
N LYS A 8 17.52 -29.49 19.42
CA LYS A 8 17.04 -29.62 20.80
C LYS A 8 17.14 -28.24 21.46
N ALA A 9 16.00 -27.59 21.70
CA ALA A 9 15.94 -26.40 22.54
C ALA A 9 15.58 -26.82 23.98
N ARG A 10 16.57 -26.80 24.86
CA ARG A 10 16.39 -26.88 26.31
C ARG A 10 15.96 -25.50 26.80
N GLY A 11 14.85 -25.43 27.53
CA GLY A 11 14.26 -24.17 27.98
C GLY A 11 15.18 -23.39 28.92
N ASN A 12 15.10 -22.06 28.84
CA ASN A 12 15.52 -21.15 29.90
C ASN A 12 14.49 -20.02 30.01
N HIS A 13 13.94 -19.89 31.23
CA HIS A 13 13.09 -18.80 31.68
C HIS A 13 13.96 -17.55 31.84
N ALA A 14 13.67 -16.47 31.10
CA ALA A 14 14.15 -15.14 31.43
C ALA A 14 13.18 -14.09 30.86
N THR A 15 12.42 -13.49 31.75
CA THR A 15 11.62 -12.29 31.55
C THR A 15 12.53 -11.12 31.18
N GLY A 16 12.36 -10.59 29.98
CA GLY A 16 13.03 -9.40 29.49
C GLY A 16 12.35 -8.96 28.20
N VAL A 17 11.35 -8.09 28.31
CA VAL A 17 10.58 -7.56 27.17
C VAL A 17 11.42 -6.54 26.40
N ASN A 18 12.41 -7.02 25.64
CA ASN A 18 12.95 -6.28 24.51
C ASN A 18 12.23 -6.79 23.27
N ALA A 19 11.36 -5.97 22.70
CA ALA A 19 10.66 -6.23 21.45
C ALA A 19 11.69 -6.46 20.33
N MET A 20 12.06 -7.73 20.13
CA MET A 20 12.83 -8.14 18.96
C MET A 20 11.92 -7.96 17.74
N ALA A 21 12.11 -6.86 17.03
CA ALA A 21 11.59 -6.70 15.69
C ALA A 21 12.11 -7.88 14.85
N VAL A 22 11.23 -8.84 14.55
CA VAL A 22 11.50 -9.96 13.65
C VAL A 22 11.70 -9.39 12.24
N ARG A 23 12.90 -8.88 11.97
CA ARG A 23 13.32 -8.48 10.63
C ARG A 23 13.71 -9.75 9.91
N ASN A 24 12.81 -10.27 9.08
CA ASN A 24 13.10 -11.38 8.19
C ASN A 24 14.22 -10.95 7.21
N PRO A 25 15.46 -11.47 7.34
CA PRO A 25 16.62 -10.98 6.57
C PRO A 25 16.57 -11.41 5.10
N ASN A 26 15.59 -12.23 4.71
CA ASN A 26 15.48 -12.78 3.36
C ASN A 26 14.65 -11.93 2.38
N ARG A 27 14.10 -10.78 2.82
CA ARG A 27 13.49 -9.81 1.89
C ARG A 27 14.58 -8.92 1.32
N ARG A 28 15.13 -9.31 0.16
CA ARG A 28 15.94 -8.41 -0.65
C ARG A 28 15.09 -7.15 -0.95
N PRO A 29 15.62 -5.93 -0.75
CA PRO A 29 14.92 -4.74 -1.20
C PRO A 29 14.68 -4.90 -2.70
N SER A 30 13.43 -4.74 -3.13
CA SER A 30 13.09 -4.78 -4.54
C SER A 30 13.84 -3.61 -5.20
N VAL A 31 14.82 -3.92 -6.04
CA VAL A 31 15.60 -2.91 -6.75
C VAL A 31 14.72 -2.42 -7.89
N TYR A 32 14.19 -1.23 -7.73
CA TYR A 32 13.41 -0.57 -8.77
C TYR A 32 14.36 0.18 -9.72
N PRO A 33 14.11 0.14 -11.04
CA PRO A 33 14.93 0.88 -11.99
C PRO A 33 14.84 2.39 -11.72
N ALA A 34 15.95 3.11 -11.92
CA ALA A 34 15.99 4.55 -11.76
C ALA A 34 14.97 5.21 -12.71
N GLY A 35 14.14 6.11 -12.18
CA GLY A 35 13.04 6.74 -12.93
C GLY A 35 11.69 6.03 -12.85
N SER A 36 11.60 4.90 -12.15
CA SER A 36 10.31 4.24 -11.84
C SER A 36 9.68 4.80 -10.56
N LEU A 37 8.35 4.65 -10.44
CA LEU A 37 7.59 5.05 -9.25
C LEU A 37 8.09 4.41 -7.96
N GLY A 38 8.55 3.17 -8.02
CA GLY A 38 9.08 2.46 -6.85
C GLY A 38 10.38 3.05 -6.31
N ALA A 39 11.14 3.77 -7.14
CA ALA A 39 12.36 4.46 -6.74
C ALA A 39 12.09 5.75 -5.95
N ASP A 40 10.93 6.40 -6.17
CA ASP A 40 10.52 7.60 -5.43
C ASP A 40 9.61 7.21 -4.24
N PRO A 41 10.09 7.36 -2.99
CA PRO A 41 9.32 6.93 -1.84
C PRO A 41 8.02 7.74 -1.65
N MET A 42 7.97 9.01 -2.06
CA MET A 42 6.78 9.85 -1.90
C MET A 42 5.68 9.43 -2.87
N LYS A 43 6.04 9.26 -4.15
CA LYS A 43 5.10 8.81 -5.19
C LYS A 43 4.58 7.41 -4.89
N ARG A 44 5.47 6.50 -4.50
CA ARG A 44 5.11 5.13 -4.09
C ARG A 44 4.11 5.11 -2.92
N ASP A 45 4.36 5.94 -1.90
CA ASP A 45 3.51 6.01 -0.72
C ASP A 45 2.11 6.52 -1.05
N TYR A 46 2.02 7.54 -1.92
CA TYR A 46 0.74 8.07 -2.36
C TYR A 46 -0.07 7.06 -3.18
N VAL A 47 0.56 6.34 -4.11
CA VAL A 47 -0.13 5.25 -4.86
C VAL A 47 -0.65 4.19 -3.90
N ARG A 48 0.15 3.79 -2.91
CA ARG A 48 -0.28 2.84 -1.87
C ARG A 48 -1.49 3.38 -1.09
N HIS A 49 -1.46 4.66 -0.69
CA HIS A 49 -2.59 5.30 -0.01
C HIS A 49 -3.88 5.25 -0.85
N LEU A 50 -3.81 5.58 -2.13
CA LEU A 50 -4.96 5.54 -3.04
C LEU A 50 -5.52 4.12 -3.21
N VAL A 51 -4.64 3.13 -3.37
CA VAL A 51 -5.02 1.71 -3.47
C VAL A 51 -5.69 1.24 -2.17
N GLU A 52 -5.13 1.56 -1.00
CA GLU A 52 -5.74 1.25 0.29
C GLU A 52 -7.11 1.91 0.45
N ARG A 53 -7.26 3.18 0.04
CA ARG A 53 -8.54 3.88 0.04
C ARG A 53 -9.58 3.20 -0.83
N PHE A 54 -9.23 2.84 -2.06
CA PHE A 54 -10.10 2.09 -2.96
C PHE A 54 -10.55 0.78 -2.32
N ASN A 55 -9.61 0.01 -1.78
CA ASN A 55 -9.87 -1.28 -1.16
C ASN A 55 -10.80 -1.14 0.06
N ARG A 56 -10.59 -0.12 0.90
CA ARG A 56 -11.45 0.15 2.06
C ARG A 56 -12.88 0.49 1.64
N LEU A 57 -13.05 1.27 0.57
CA LEU A 57 -14.38 1.56 0.02
C LEU A 57 -15.05 0.30 -0.53
N LYS A 58 -14.33 -0.51 -1.32
CA LYS A 58 -14.85 -1.80 -1.83
C LYS A 58 -15.20 -2.77 -0.70
N GLN A 59 -14.38 -2.85 0.35
CA GLN A 59 -14.64 -3.69 1.51
C GLN A 59 -15.89 -3.22 2.28
N ALA A 60 -16.06 -1.91 2.47
CA ALA A 60 -17.26 -1.36 3.08
C ALA A 60 -18.52 -1.61 2.23
N GLU A 61 -18.41 -1.59 0.89
CA GLU A 61 -19.52 -2.00 0.01
C GLU A 61 -19.86 -3.49 0.15
N ALA A 62 -18.85 -4.36 0.19
CA ALA A 62 -19.04 -5.79 0.36
C ALA A 62 -19.70 -6.12 1.71
N GLY A 63 -19.35 -5.38 2.77
CA GLY A 63 -19.96 -5.53 4.09
C GLY A 63 -21.38 -4.97 4.21
N LEU A 64 -21.78 -4.01 3.37
CA LEU A 64 -23.08 -3.32 3.45
C LEU A 64 -24.23 -4.03 2.73
N GLY A 65 -23.99 -5.04 1.90
CA GLY A 65 -25.10 -5.85 1.37
C GLY A 65 -24.73 -6.83 0.26
N LYS A 66 -25.01 -8.11 0.51
CA LYS A 66 -25.29 -9.20 -0.47
C LYS A 66 -24.44 -9.23 -1.75
N GLY A 67 -23.16 -8.90 -1.66
CA GLY A 67 -22.20 -9.00 -2.75
C GLY A 67 -21.23 -10.15 -2.48
N THR A 68 -21.65 -11.36 -2.83
CA THR A 68 -20.91 -12.62 -2.63
C THR A 68 -19.78 -12.75 -3.65
N GLY A 69 -18.72 -11.97 -3.47
CA GLY A 69 -17.48 -12.14 -4.22
C GLY A 69 -16.31 -11.96 -3.27
N SER A 70 -15.41 -12.94 -3.19
CA SER A 70 -14.15 -12.79 -2.47
C SER A 70 -13.44 -11.55 -3.01
N PHE A 71 -13.45 -10.46 -2.24
CA PHE A 71 -12.77 -9.23 -2.62
C PHE A 71 -11.27 -9.48 -2.56
N SER A 72 -10.66 -9.62 -3.73
CA SER A 72 -9.23 -9.80 -3.85
C SER A 72 -8.55 -8.45 -4.04
N PHE A 73 -7.74 -8.06 -3.06
CA PHE A 73 -6.88 -6.87 -3.12
C PHE A 73 -5.97 -6.87 -4.36
N SER A 74 -5.68 -8.04 -4.93
CA SER A 74 -4.89 -8.18 -6.14
C SER A 74 -5.59 -7.66 -7.40
N LEU A 75 -6.92 -7.52 -7.42
CA LEU A 75 -7.67 -7.13 -8.62
C LEU A 75 -7.34 -5.70 -9.07
N ILE A 76 -7.15 -4.77 -8.12
CA ILE A 76 -6.76 -3.40 -8.48
C ILE A 76 -5.35 -3.35 -9.04
N PHE A 77 -4.43 -4.16 -8.53
CA PHE A 77 -3.09 -4.28 -9.10
C PHE A 77 -3.13 -4.89 -10.50
N GLN A 78 -3.96 -5.91 -10.70
CA GLN A 78 -4.16 -6.52 -12.03
C GLN A 78 -4.82 -5.56 -13.02
N ASP A 79 -5.76 -4.72 -12.59
CA ASP A 79 -6.37 -3.67 -13.42
C ASP A 79 -5.35 -2.62 -13.83
N ILE A 80 -4.48 -2.20 -12.90
CA ILE A 80 -3.40 -1.25 -13.19
C ILE A 80 -2.41 -1.89 -14.17
N GLU A 81 -2.02 -3.15 -13.95
CA GLU A 81 -1.15 -3.91 -14.86
C GLU A 81 -1.76 -4.03 -16.26
N SER A 82 -3.07 -4.25 -16.37
CA SER A 82 -3.77 -4.31 -17.66
C SER A 82 -3.82 -2.94 -18.36
N ALA A 83 -4.02 -1.86 -17.61
CA ALA A 83 -4.13 -0.50 -18.14
C ALA A 83 -2.76 0.07 -18.59
N PHE A 84 -1.71 -0.15 -17.82
CA PHE A 84 -0.37 0.41 -18.05
C PHE A 84 0.62 -0.59 -18.65
N ARG A 85 0.24 -1.86 -18.80
CA ARG A 85 1.08 -2.99 -19.26
C ARG A 85 2.31 -3.27 -18.40
N GLU A 86 2.40 -2.65 -17.22
CA GLU A 86 3.50 -2.79 -16.28
C GLU A 86 3.01 -2.93 -14.84
N GLN A 87 3.84 -3.52 -13.99
CA GLN A 87 3.58 -3.60 -12.55
C GLN A 87 3.53 -2.19 -11.95
N THR A 88 2.59 -1.96 -11.02
CA THR A 88 2.27 -0.64 -10.44
C THR A 88 3.49 0.17 -9.99
N TYR A 89 4.52 -0.48 -9.43
CA TYR A 89 5.73 0.20 -8.93
C TYR A 89 6.86 0.32 -9.96
N PHE A 90 6.78 -0.38 -11.09
CA PHE A 90 7.75 -0.31 -12.18
C PHE A 90 7.41 0.77 -13.19
N ILE A 91 6.16 1.23 -13.21
CA ILE A 91 5.68 2.33 -14.06
C ILE A 91 6.65 3.53 -13.97
N PRO A 92 7.00 4.17 -15.10
CA PRO A 92 7.81 5.38 -15.12
C PRO A 92 7.18 6.53 -14.33
N ALA A 93 8.02 7.33 -13.66
CA ALA A 93 7.57 8.47 -12.86
C ALA A 93 6.85 9.57 -13.66
N GLU A 94 6.99 9.58 -14.98
CA GLU A 94 6.27 10.44 -15.93
C GLU A 94 4.80 10.05 -16.07
N GLN A 95 4.48 8.77 -15.93
CA GLN A 95 3.10 8.26 -16.00
C GLN A 95 2.40 8.31 -14.64
N PHE A 96 3.04 8.88 -13.62
CA PHE A 96 2.49 9.02 -12.28
C PHE A 96 1.13 9.71 -12.28
N ASP A 97 1.04 10.86 -12.93
CA ASP A 97 -0.19 11.67 -12.93
C ASP A 97 -1.34 10.91 -13.60
N ALA A 98 -1.04 10.17 -14.68
CA ALA A 98 -2.01 9.30 -15.35
C ALA A 98 -2.47 8.15 -14.44
N LEU A 99 -1.57 7.53 -13.67
CA LEU A 99 -1.89 6.48 -12.71
C LEU A 99 -2.76 7.02 -11.56
N VAL A 100 -2.43 8.21 -11.05
CA VAL A 100 -3.19 8.89 -10.00
C VAL A 100 -4.60 9.21 -10.48
N ASP A 101 -4.75 9.82 -11.65
CA ASP A 101 -6.07 10.12 -12.25
C ASP A 101 -6.88 8.83 -12.48
N TYR A 102 -6.24 7.77 -12.99
CA TYR A 102 -6.87 6.47 -13.16
C TYR A 102 -7.40 5.91 -11.83
N LEU A 103 -6.59 5.91 -10.77
CA LEU A 103 -6.98 5.45 -9.44
C LEU A 103 -8.10 6.29 -8.83
N GLN A 104 -8.01 7.62 -8.92
CA GLN A 104 -9.04 8.54 -8.45
C GLN A 104 -10.36 8.32 -9.18
N ARG A 105 -10.33 8.10 -10.51
CA ARG A 105 -11.52 7.73 -11.29
C ARG A 105 -12.13 6.42 -10.82
N ARG A 106 -11.33 5.38 -10.55
CA ARG A 106 -11.83 4.08 -10.02
C ARG A 106 -12.45 4.24 -8.63
N ILE A 107 -11.84 5.05 -7.76
CA ILE A 107 -12.42 5.42 -6.45
C ILE A 107 -13.77 6.12 -6.62
N ASN A 108 -13.84 7.12 -7.49
CA ASN A 108 -15.07 7.88 -7.74
C ASN A 108 -16.17 7.04 -8.43
N GLN A 109 -15.81 6.02 -9.20
CA GLN A 109 -16.77 5.09 -9.82
C GLN A 109 -17.39 4.11 -8.83
N THR A 110 -16.79 3.92 -7.65
CA THR A 110 -17.32 3.07 -6.57
C THR A 110 -18.66 3.62 -6.05
N LYS A 111 -19.65 2.78 -5.70
CA LYS A 111 -20.98 3.26 -5.22
C LYS A 111 -20.82 4.08 -3.94
N LEU A 112 -19.94 3.67 -3.01
CA LEU A 112 -19.59 4.49 -1.85
C LEU A 112 -18.87 5.79 -2.23
N GLY A 113 -17.96 5.75 -3.21
CA GLY A 113 -17.30 6.95 -3.73
C GLY A 113 -18.30 7.97 -4.27
N LYS A 114 -19.25 7.51 -5.12
CA LYS A 114 -20.37 8.31 -5.64
C LYS A 114 -21.27 8.85 -4.52
N ARG A 115 -21.58 8.01 -3.52
CA ARG A 115 -22.42 8.41 -2.37
C ARG A 115 -21.73 9.47 -1.51
N ASN A 116 -20.42 9.35 -1.30
CA ASN A 116 -19.63 10.33 -0.56
C ASN A 116 -19.56 11.66 -1.31
N LEU A 117 -19.31 11.63 -2.62
CA LEU A 117 -19.35 12.80 -3.50
C LEU A 117 -20.72 13.49 -3.43
N ALA A 118 -21.81 12.74 -3.53
CA ALA A 118 -23.17 13.28 -3.42
C ALA A 118 -23.48 13.90 -2.04
N ARG A 119 -22.72 13.52 -1.01
CA ARG A 119 -22.83 14.04 0.36
C ARG A 119 -21.78 15.11 0.70
N GLY A 120 -20.90 15.47 -0.24
CA GLY A 120 -19.80 16.42 -0.02
C GLY A 120 -18.63 15.89 0.83
N TYR A 121 -18.54 14.57 1.06
CA TYR A 121 -17.40 13.99 1.77
C TYR A 121 -16.19 13.79 0.84
N ARG A 122 -14.99 14.16 1.31
CA ARG A 122 -13.72 13.89 0.63
C ARG A 122 -13.44 12.38 0.59
N ASN A 123 -13.19 11.85 -0.60
CA ASN A 123 -12.88 10.43 -0.80
C ASN A 123 -11.39 10.11 -0.65
N TYR A 124 -10.53 11.04 -1.05
CA TYR A 124 -9.08 10.92 -1.05
C TYR A 124 -8.46 12.29 -0.79
N ASP A 125 -7.22 12.28 -0.30
CA ASP A 125 -6.39 13.46 -0.09
C ASP A 125 -5.55 13.72 -1.35
N SER A 126 -5.18 14.97 -1.57
CA SER A 126 -4.37 15.36 -2.75
C SER A 126 -2.91 14.92 -2.57
N PHE A 127 -2.17 14.76 -3.66
CA PHE A 127 -0.74 14.41 -3.59
C PHE A 127 0.05 15.42 -2.77
N ASP A 128 -0.24 16.72 -2.95
CA ASP A 128 0.40 17.81 -2.22
C ASP A 128 0.16 17.73 -0.70
N GLU A 129 -1.10 17.51 -0.29
CA GLU A 129 -1.48 17.30 1.11
C GLU A 129 -0.77 16.07 1.71
N HIS A 130 -0.62 15.00 0.92
CA HIS A 130 0.06 13.78 1.36
C HIS A 130 1.58 13.95 1.43
N CYS A 131 2.17 14.71 0.51
CA CYS A 131 3.59 15.05 0.50
C CYS A 131 3.93 15.94 1.71
N PHE A 132 3.08 16.92 2.00
CA PHE A 132 3.21 17.77 3.18
C PHE A 132 3.14 16.94 4.46
N ALA A 133 2.14 16.06 4.60
CA ALA A 133 2.02 15.17 5.74
C ALA A 133 3.18 14.16 5.87
N ALA A 134 3.72 13.67 4.74
CA ALA A 134 4.89 12.80 4.73
C ALA A 134 6.16 13.54 5.19
N SER A 135 6.30 14.80 4.79
CA SER A 135 7.41 15.67 5.22
C SER A 135 7.35 15.98 6.73
N GLU A 136 6.15 16.22 7.26
CA GLU A 136 5.93 16.39 8.71
C GLU A 136 6.22 15.12 9.49
N ARG A 137 5.84 13.94 8.98
CA ARG A 137 6.18 12.64 9.61
C ARG A 137 7.68 12.37 9.61
N ALA A 138 8.38 12.76 8.54
CA ALA A 138 9.83 12.66 8.48
C ALA A 138 10.50 13.60 9.51
N GLN A 139 9.97 14.82 9.69
CA GLN A 139 10.46 15.77 10.69
C GLN A 139 10.14 15.34 12.12
N ALA A 140 8.95 14.78 12.39
CA ALA A 140 8.56 14.26 13.69
C ALA A 140 9.38 13.03 14.12
N ALA A 141 9.85 12.22 13.17
CA ALA A 141 10.76 11.10 13.44
C ALA A 141 12.18 11.54 13.83
N CYS A 142 12.60 12.76 13.45
CA CYS A 142 13.91 13.32 13.82
C CYS A 142 13.88 14.11 15.14
N ALA A 143 12.72 14.61 15.57
CA ALA A 143 12.57 15.40 16.80
C ALA A 143 12.35 14.56 18.09
N GLY A 144 12.32 13.23 17.96
CA GLY A 144 12.10 12.28 19.07
C GLY A 144 13.31 11.40 19.40
N ALA A 145 14.53 11.90 19.19
CA ALA A 145 15.78 11.23 19.58
C ALA A 145 16.48 11.99 20.72
#